data_AF-A0A2D8M5Q6-F1
#
_entry.id   AF-A0A2D8M5Q6-F1
#
_cell.length_a   1.000
_cell.length_b   1.000
_cell.length_c   1.000
_cell.angle_alpha   90.00
_cell.angle_beta   90.00
_cell.angle_gamma   90.00
#
_symmetry.space_group_name_H-M   'P 1'
#
loop_
_entity.id
_entity.type
_entity.pdbx_description
1 polymer ?
#
loop_
_entity_poly.entity_id
_entity_poly.type
_entity_poly.pdbx_seq_one_letter_code
_entity_poly.pdbx_strand_id
1 'polypeptide(L)'
;MRRREPLDLDRTWRHSLPMPMPNRPVCVTVDEALSQIEKLPRNPRIFLWTDSERRCPEGWGFIASVRQGVPPEGIEAELGAWMGQYPDAWLAVDMRDGVVTPSTQRSLDDVLSSVGRCVIILVSNSSDNEDWPQWVLPEF
;
A
#
# COMPACT_ATOMS: atom_id res chain seq x y z
N MET A 1 39.79 -3.13 25.57
CA MET A 1 38.61 -3.95 25.19
C MET A 1 37.55 -3.02 24.64
N ARG A 2 37.27 -3.05 23.33
CA ARG A 2 36.19 -2.25 22.71
C ARG A 2 34.84 -2.85 23.13
N ARG A 3 34.02 -2.07 23.85
CA ARG A 3 32.60 -2.39 24.04
C ARG A 3 31.95 -2.41 22.66
N ARG A 4 31.45 -3.57 22.26
CA ARG A 4 30.53 -3.70 21.12
C ARG A 4 29.17 -3.23 21.65
N GLU A 5 28.73 -2.06 21.24
CA GLU A 5 27.35 -1.64 21.45
C GLU A 5 26.43 -2.65 20.73
N PRO A 6 25.28 -3.03 21.33
CA PRO A 6 24.31 -3.87 20.64
C PRO A 6 23.89 -3.14 19.36
N LEU A 7 23.86 -3.85 18.23
CA LEU A 7 23.19 -3.31 17.04
C LEU A 7 21.75 -2.98 17.44
N ASP A 8 21.41 -1.71 17.37
CA ASP A 8 20.04 -1.23 17.51
C ASP A 8 19.23 -1.77 16.32
N LEU A 9 18.49 -2.86 16.59
CA LEU A 9 17.71 -3.62 15.62
C LEU A 9 16.31 -3.02 15.40
N ASP A 10 15.98 -1.91 16.05
CA ASP A 10 14.63 -1.32 16.07
C ASP A 10 14.35 -0.32 14.93
N ARG A 11 14.97 -0.50 13.75
CA ARG A 11 14.66 0.29 12.54
C ARG A 11 14.27 -0.66 11.42
N THR A 12 13.02 -1.10 11.44
CA THR A 12 12.57 -2.34 10.78
C THR A 12 12.64 -2.34 9.25
N TRP A 13 12.89 -1.22 8.57
CA TRP A 13 13.06 -1.20 7.11
C TRP A 13 14.16 -0.23 6.65
N ARG A 14 15.44 -0.53 6.96
CA ARG A 14 16.57 0.28 6.45
C ARG A 14 16.84 0.14 4.95
N HIS A 15 16.18 -0.78 4.26
CA HIS A 15 16.44 -1.08 2.85
C HIS A 15 15.14 -1.06 2.05
N SER A 16 15.18 -0.35 0.92
CA SER A 16 14.11 -0.35 -0.07
C SER A 16 13.91 -1.75 -0.65
N LEU A 17 12.70 -2.01 -1.16
CA LEU A 17 12.39 -3.22 -1.90
C LEU A 17 12.25 -2.92 -3.39
N PRO A 18 12.75 -3.83 -4.27
CA PRO A 18 12.69 -3.62 -5.71
C PRO A 18 11.28 -3.75 -6.27
N MET A 19 10.40 -4.51 -5.61
CA MET A 19 9.03 -4.78 -6.07
C MET A 19 8.09 -4.97 -4.86
N PRO A 20 6.82 -4.54 -4.97
CA PRO A 20 5.77 -5.01 -4.08
C PRO A 20 5.63 -6.53 -4.21
N MET A 21 5.55 -7.24 -3.08
CA MET A 21 5.32 -8.68 -3.07
C MET A 21 4.04 -9.01 -2.30
N PRO A 22 3.40 -10.15 -2.58
CA PRO A 22 2.29 -10.63 -1.77
C PRO A 22 2.63 -10.62 -0.28
N ASN A 23 1.76 -10.01 0.52
CA ASN A 23 1.87 -9.88 1.98
C ASN A 23 3.13 -9.12 2.46
N ARG A 24 3.77 -8.36 1.57
CA ARG A 24 4.85 -7.42 1.91
C ARG A 24 4.56 -6.08 1.23
N PRO A 25 3.73 -5.24 1.86
CA PRO A 25 3.44 -3.92 1.35
C PRO A 25 4.72 -3.08 1.26
N VAL A 26 4.73 -2.13 0.33
CA VAL A 26 5.79 -1.14 0.15
C VAL A 26 5.18 0.25 0.22
N CYS A 27 5.91 1.25 0.73
CA CYS A 27 5.47 2.64 0.73
C CYS A 27 6.10 3.43 -0.41
N VAL A 28 5.37 4.44 -0.89
CA VAL A 28 5.73 5.22 -2.08
C VAL A 28 4.77 6.42 -2.22
N THR A 29 5.23 7.52 -2.78
CA THR A 29 4.38 8.66 -3.19
C THR A 29 3.67 8.37 -4.52
N VAL A 30 2.63 9.12 -4.86
CA VAL A 30 1.91 8.92 -6.14
C VAL A 30 2.84 9.02 -7.36
N ASP A 31 3.68 10.06 -7.39
CA ASP A 31 4.57 10.32 -8.53
C ASP A 31 5.63 9.21 -8.69
N GLU A 32 6.19 8.75 -7.57
CA GLU A 32 7.09 7.61 -7.53
C GLU A 32 6.39 6.32 -7.98
N ALA A 33 5.14 6.07 -7.55
CA ALA A 33 4.40 4.88 -7.99
C ALA A 33 4.21 4.90 -9.51
N LEU A 34 3.72 6.01 -10.06
CA LEU A 34 3.52 6.17 -11.50
C LEU A 34 4.83 5.95 -12.27
N SER A 35 5.91 6.61 -11.84
CA SER A 35 7.24 6.49 -12.45
C SER A 35 7.80 5.07 -12.43
N GLN A 36 7.51 4.30 -11.38
CA GLN A 36 7.95 2.91 -11.26
C GLN A 36 7.09 1.95 -12.07
N ILE A 37 5.78 2.16 -12.10
CA ILE A 37 4.83 1.37 -12.90
C ILE A 37 5.17 1.47 -14.38
N GLU A 38 5.49 2.66 -14.89
CA GLU A 38 5.88 2.88 -16.28
C GLU A 38 7.12 2.08 -16.71
N LYS A 39 7.99 1.74 -15.75
CA LYS A 39 9.21 0.95 -15.99
C LYS A 39 8.96 -0.56 -15.94
N LEU A 40 7.77 -1.00 -15.55
CA LEU A 40 7.46 -2.43 -15.46
C LEU A 40 7.30 -3.04 -16.86
N PRO A 41 7.72 -4.30 -17.08
CA PRO A 41 7.49 -5.01 -18.34
C PRO A 41 6.01 -5.14 -18.72
N ARG A 42 5.12 -5.10 -17.73
CA ARG A 42 3.67 -5.16 -17.89
C ARG A 42 3.01 -4.29 -16.83
N ASN A 43 2.13 -3.39 -17.27
CA ASN A 43 1.37 -2.54 -16.36
C ASN A 43 0.33 -3.37 -15.59
N PRO A 44 0.39 -3.42 -14.25
CA PRO A 44 -0.61 -4.09 -13.45
C PRO A 44 -1.92 -3.29 -13.47
N ARG A 45 -3.04 -3.98 -13.28
CA ARG A 45 -4.31 -3.32 -13.00
C ARG A 45 -4.31 -2.91 -11.52
N ILE A 46 -4.40 -1.61 -11.23
CA ILE A 46 -4.32 -1.09 -9.87
C ILE A 46 -5.65 -0.49 -9.46
N PHE A 47 -6.05 -0.71 -8.21
CA PHE A 47 -7.19 -0.04 -7.59
C PHE A 47 -6.74 0.70 -6.34
N LEU A 48 -7.16 1.96 -6.21
CA LEU A 48 -6.93 2.77 -5.04
C LEU A 48 -8.07 2.59 -4.04
N TRP A 49 -7.71 2.17 -2.83
CA TRP A 49 -8.57 2.09 -1.67
C TRP A 49 -8.48 3.39 -0.88
N THR A 50 -9.46 4.27 -1.08
CA THR A 50 -9.43 5.66 -0.59
C THR A 50 -10.83 6.18 -0.23
N ASP A 51 -10.87 7.30 0.46
CA ASP A 51 -12.09 7.99 0.88
C ASP A 51 -12.80 8.72 -0.27
N SER A 52 -12.09 8.99 -1.37
CA SER A 52 -12.59 9.78 -2.48
C SER A 52 -12.00 9.35 -3.82
N GLU A 53 -12.88 8.94 -4.75
CA GLU A 53 -12.53 8.59 -6.14
C GLU A 53 -11.75 9.70 -6.87
N ARG A 54 -11.98 10.98 -6.52
CA ARG A 54 -11.26 12.12 -7.11
C ARG A 54 -9.75 12.11 -6.85
N ARG A 55 -9.28 11.29 -5.91
CA ARG A 55 -7.86 11.15 -5.58
C ARG A 55 -7.17 10.03 -6.35
N CYS A 56 -7.91 9.26 -7.15
CA CYS A 56 -7.38 8.19 -7.98
C CYS A 56 -6.54 8.78 -9.13
N PRO A 57 -5.31 8.28 -9.32
CA PRO A 57 -4.56 8.53 -10.55
C PRO A 57 -5.32 8.05 -11.78
N GLU A 58 -5.04 8.64 -12.93
CA GLU A 58 -5.65 8.24 -14.20
C GLU A 58 -5.35 6.76 -14.51
N GLY A 59 -6.36 6.02 -14.96
CA GLY A 59 -6.26 4.59 -15.27
C GLY A 59 -6.32 3.65 -14.07
N TRP A 60 -6.37 4.17 -12.83
CA TRP A 60 -6.55 3.35 -11.64
C TRP A 60 -8.04 3.18 -11.32
N GLY A 61 -8.41 2.01 -10.83
CA GLY A 61 -9.75 1.76 -10.32
C GLY A 61 -9.94 2.33 -8.91
N PHE A 62 -11.18 2.42 -8.45
CA PHE A 62 -11.53 2.94 -7.13
C PHE A 62 -12.18 1.87 -6.26
N ILE A 63 -11.80 1.83 -4.98
CA ILE A 63 -12.46 1.08 -3.91
C ILE A 63 -12.68 2.06 -2.76
N ALA A 64 -13.89 2.13 -2.24
CA ALA A 64 -14.18 3.00 -1.11
C ALA A 64 -13.54 2.44 0.18
N SER A 65 -12.73 3.25 0.87
CA SER A 65 -12.14 2.91 2.16
C SER A 65 -13.03 3.28 3.35
N VAL A 66 -14.00 4.16 3.10
CA VAL A 66 -15.02 4.59 4.06
C VAL A 66 -16.32 4.90 3.32
N ARG A 67 -17.46 4.63 3.96
CA ARG A 67 -18.78 5.04 3.48
C ARG A 67 -19.68 5.41 4.66
N GLN A 68 -20.46 6.47 4.49
CA GLN A 68 -21.40 6.88 5.52
C GLN A 68 -22.45 5.79 5.77
N GLY A 69 -22.61 5.40 7.03
CA GLY A 69 -23.59 4.38 7.43
C GLY A 69 -23.18 2.93 7.14
N VAL A 70 -21.97 2.71 6.59
CA VAL A 70 -21.42 1.36 6.40
C VAL A 70 -20.44 1.08 7.54
N PRO A 71 -20.64 0.01 8.32
CA PRO A 71 -19.72 -0.35 9.39
C PRO A 71 -18.42 -0.92 8.80
N PRO A 72 -17.32 -0.97 9.58
CA PRO A 72 -16.02 -1.44 9.09
C PRO A 72 -16.03 -2.83 8.44
N GLU A 73 -16.87 -3.75 8.94
CA GLU A 73 -17.06 -5.08 8.36
C GLU A 73 -17.61 -5.02 6.93
N GLY A 74 -18.45 -4.03 6.65
CA GLY A 74 -18.98 -3.79 5.30
C GLY A 74 -17.89 -3.32 4.34
N ILE A 75 -16.99 -2.45 4.79
CA ILE A 75 -15.83 -2.01 3.99
C ILE A 75 -14.90 -3.20 3.70
N GLU A 76 -14.61 -4.03 4.70
CA GLU A 76 -13.81 -5.25 4.51
C GLU A 76 -14.50 -6.26 3.56
N ALA A 77 -15.83 -6.39 3.63
CA ALA A 77 -16.58 -7.24 2.71
C ALA A 77 -16.52 -6.71 1.27
N GLU A 78 -16.57 -5.40 1.06
CA GLU A 78 -16.37 -4.79 -0.26
C GLU A 78 -14.97 -5.06 -0.81
N LEU A 79 -13.93 -4.94 0.03
CA LEU A 79 -12.56 -5.31 -0.33
C LEU A 79 -12.49 -6.80 -0.71
N GLY A 80 -13.12 -7.69 0.07
CA GLY A 80 -13.18 -9.12 -0.23
C GLY A 80 -13.91 -9.44 -1.54
N ALA A 81 -15.00 -8.75 -1.85
CA ALA A 81 -15.71 -8.90 -3.12
C ALA A 81 -14.82 -8.44 -4.30
N TRP A 82 -14.13 -7.31 -4.15
CA TRP A 82 -13.15 -6.82 -5.12
C TRP A 82 -12.02 -7.84 -5.35
N MET A 83 -11.49 -8.44 -4.27
CA MET A 83 -10.47 -9.48 -4.33
C MET A 83 -10.93 -10.71 -5.13
N GLY A 84 -12.21 -11.06 -5.09
CA GLY A 84 -12.80 -12.13 -5.90
C GLY A 84 -12.97 -11.74 -7.37
N GLN A 85 -13.35 -10.49 -7.63
CA GLN A 85 -13.58 -9.98 -8.98
C GLN A 85 -12.28 -9.74 -9.76
N TYR A 86 -11.20 -9.35 -9.07
CA TYR A 86 -9.94 -8.95 -9.69
C TYR A 86 -8.74 -9.71 -9.10
N PRO A 87 -8.56 -10.99 -9.45
CA PRO A 87 -7.58 -11.85 -8.78
C PRO A 87 -6.12 -11.41 -8.97
N ASP A 88 -5.78 -10.80 -10.10
CA ASP A 88 -4.42 -10.36 -10.44
C ASP A 88 -4.18 -8.84 -10.23
N ALA A 89 -5.18 -8.12 -9.72
CA ALA A 89 -5.06 -6.68 -9.53
C ALA A 89 -4.22 -6.35 -8.29
N TRP A 90 -3.51 -5.23 -8.36
CA TRP A 90 -2.76 -4.70 -7.23
C TRP A 90 -3.68 -3.78 -6.42
N LEU A 91 -3.48 -3.81 -5.10
CA LEU A 91 -4.15 -2.90 -4.18
C LEU A 91 -3.23 -1.73 -3.88
N ALA A 92 -3.69 -0.51 -4.10
CA ALA A 92 -3.08 0.68 -3.54
C ALA A 92 -3.92 1.15 -2.33
N VAL A 93 -3.27 1.42 -1.20
CA VAL A 93 -3.91 1.88 0.03
C VAL A 93 -3.55 3.34 0.23
N ASP A 94 -4.56 4.19 0.39
CA ASP A 94 -4.33 5.63 0.54
C ASP A 94 -4.09 6.01 2.00
N MET A 95 -2.85 6.34 2.31
CA MET A 95 -2.38 6.77 3.64
C MET A 95 -1.76 8.18 3.58
N ARG A 96 -2.09 8.96 2.54
CA ARG A 96 -1.64 10.35 2.40
C ARG A 96 -2.28 11.25 3.46
N ASP A 97 -1.61 12.35 3.76
CA ASP A 97 -2.10 13.33 4.74
C ASP A 97 -3.46 13.89 4.31
N GLY A 98 -4.38 13.99 5.27
CA GLY A 98 -5.74 14.50 5.03
C GLY A 98 -6.67 13.52 4.29
N VAL A 99 -6.28 12.25 4.16
CA VAL A 99 -7.16 11.14 3.74
C VAL A 99 -7.72 10.46 4.97
N VAL A 100 -9.01 10.13 4.95
CA VAL A 100 -9.58 9.25 5.97
C VAL A 100 -9.08 7.82 5.70
N THR A 101 -8.33 7.28 6.65
CA THR A 101 -7.77 5.93 6.54
C THR A 101 -8.87 4.87 6.45
N PRO A 102 -8.59 3.69 5.86
CA PRO A 102 -9.60 2.66 5.70
C PRO A 102 -10.27 2.25 7.00
N SER A 103 -11.60 2.31 7.02
CA SER A 103 -12.42 1.89 8.15
C SER A 103 -12.50 0.37 8.18
N THR A 104 -11.65 -0.24 8.99
CA THR A 104 -11.49 -1.70 9.13
C THR A 104 -11.85 -2.14 10.55
N GLN A 105 -12.43 -3.34 10.67
CA GLN A 105 -12.76 -3.97 11.94
C GLN A 105 -11.49 -4.55 12.57
N ARG A 106 -10.68 -5.21 11.74
CA ARG A 106 -9.36 -5.73 12.11
C ARG A 106 -8.30 -4.64 12.00
N SER A 107 -7.11 -4.89 12.54
CA SER A 107 -5.99 -3.98 12.28
C SER A 107 -5.70 -3.91 10.78
N LEU A 108 -5.21 -2.77 10.30
CA LEU A 108 -4.89 -2.61 8.88
C LEU A 108 -3.88 -3.68 8.44
N ASP A 109 -2.87 -3.97 9.26
CA ASP A 109 -1.88 -5.02 8.97
C ASP A 109 -2.50 -6.41 8.82
N ASP A 110 -3.46 -6.77 9.68
CA ASP A 110 -4.19 -8.04 9.56
C ASP A 110 -5.00 -8.09 8.26
N VAL A 111 -5.64 -6.99 7.88
CA VAL A 111 -6.37 -6.90 6.60
C VAL A 111 -5.40 -7.06 5.44
N LEU A 112 -4.31 -6.30 5.40
CA LEU A 112 -3.32 -6.32 4.32
C LEU A 112 -2.61 -7.67 4.19
N SER A 113 -2.33 -8.34 5.31
CA SER A 113 -1.76 -9.70 5.30
C SER A 113 -2.69 -10.75 4.69
N SER A 114 -4.00 -10.49 4.69
CA SER A 114 -5.02 -11.38 4.11
C SER A 114 -5.30 -11.11 2.63
N VAL A 115 -4.78 -10.01 2.07
CA VAL A 115 -5.01 -9.64 0.67
C VAL A 115 -4.39 -10.66 -0.28
N GLY A 116 -3.20 -11.17 0.02
CA GLY A 116 -2.53 -12.20 -0.80
C GLY A 116 -2.03 -11.69 -2.16
N ARG A 117 -1.85 -10.38 -2.33
CA ARG A 117 -1.47 -9.71 -3.59
C ARG A 117 -0.44 -8.63 -3.34
N CYS A 118 0.10 -8.07 -4.42
CA CYS A 118 0.90 -6.85 -4.35
C CYS A 118 0.07 -5.70 -3.75
N VAL A 119 0.59 -5.15 -2.65
CA VAL A 119 0.02 -3.99 -1.96
C VAL A 119 1.01 -2.85 -2.01
N ILE A 120 0.54 -1.68 -2.40
CA ILE A 120 1.29 -0.43 -2.40
C ILE A 120 0.63 0.54 -1.42
N ILE A 121 1.38 1.12 -0.50
CA ILE A 121 0.92 2.12 0.45
C ILE A 121 1.30 3.50 -0.08
N LEU A 122 0.30 4.30 -0.44
CA LEU A 122 0.51 5.67 -0.88
C LEU A 122 0.63 6.60 0.31
N VAL A 123 1.76 7.30 0.40
CA VAL A 123 2.06 8.26 1.47
C VAL A 123 2.42 9.63 0.89
N SER A 124 2.31 10.69 1.69
CA SER A 124 2.72 12.04 1.25
C SER A 124 4.23 12.17 1.11
N ASN A 125 4.98 11.52 2.00
CA ASN A 125 6.43 11.44 1.98
C ASN A 125 6.87 10.00 2.27
N SER A 126 7.52 9.36 1.30
CA SER A 126 8.01 7.97 1.41
C SER A 126 9.32 7.86 2.19
N SER A 127 10.14 8.92 2.22
CA SER A 127 11.47 8.91 2.86
C SER A 127 11.44 8.89 4.39
N ASP A 128 10.32 9.27 5.00
CA ASP A 128 10.13 9.32 6.45
C ASP A 128 9.24 8.17 6.97
N ASN A 129 8.88 7.20 6.12
CA ASN A 129 8.01 6.09 6.54
C ASN A 129 8.82 4.96 7.20
N GLU A 130 8.44 4.59 8.42
CA GLU A 130 9.10 3.51 9.18
C GLU A 130 8.30 2.20 9.20
N ASP A 131 7.03 2.23 8.78
CA ASP A 131 6.10 1.10 8.85
C ASP A 131 6.30 0.11 7.69
N TRP A 132 6.58 0.63 6.48
CA TRP A 132 6.77 -0.17 5.27
C TRP A 132 8.03 0.25 4.51
N PRO A 133 8.71 -0.70 3.85
CA PRO A 133 9.89 -0.40 3.05
C PRO A 133 9.51 0.42 1.82
N GLN A 134 10.36 1.37 1.43
CA GLN A 134 10.16 2.15 0.22
C GLN A 134 10.24 1.25 -1.03
N TRP A 135 9.33 1.45 -1.98
CA TRP A 135 9.45 0.84 -3.30
C TRP A 135 10.48 1.60 -4.13
N VAL A 136 11.60 0.94 -4.48
CA VAL A 136 12.65 1.50 -5.35
C VAL A 136 13.11 0.42 -6.33
N LEU A 137 12.75 0.55 -7.61
CA LEU A 137 13.28 -0.31 -8.67
C LEU A 137 14.81 -0.20 -8.78
N PRO A 138 15.53 -1.30 -9.06
CA PRO A 138 16.97 -1.25 -9.32
C PRO A 138 17.28 -0.36 -10.53
N GLU A 139 18.36 0.43 -10.44
CA GLU A 139 18.95 1.07 -11.61
C GLU A 139 19.61 -0.03 -12.48
N PHE A 140 19.30 -0.03 -13.78
CA PHE A 140 19.89 -0.95 -14.77
C PHE A 140 21.02 -0.27 -15.54
#